data_AF-A0A2D1TUN7-F1
#
_entry.id   AF-A0A2D1TUN7-F1
#
_cell.length_a   1.000
_cell.length_b   1.000
_cell.length_c   1.000
_cell.angle_alpha   90.00
_cell.angle_beta   90.00
_cell.angle_gamma   90.00
#
_symmetry.space_group_name_H-M   'P 1'
#
loop_
_entity.id
_entity.type
_entity.pdbx_description
1 polymer ?
#
loop_
_entity_poly.entity_id
_entity_poly.type
_entity_poly.pdbx_seq_one_letter_code
_entity_poly.pdbx_strand_id
1 'polypeptide(L)'
;MKFEDLKIVQKWREYAGPKDERLEAENAKIYKIGFYLLSWGMLMILFYEILVRQVAWVHSDASEIPHLFATPFEAAMYAWLVIVMFICAVLQTRKGYVDTNRFGQTEHLPVGYFLLVCCISGVTSTLVIAAMRCIAEVQIVPFEDVFWAANLATGAACGVTIFIATFAALCASFFTAKRRRAKLEAELDSSDDI
;
A
#
# COMPACT_ATOMS: atom_id res chain seq x y z
N MET A 1 -11.34 17.80 -23.87
CA MET A 1 -11.92 17.62 -22.53
C MET A 1 -10.85 17.94 -21.51
N LYS A 2 -11.09 18.86 -20.58
CA LYS A 2 -10.15 19.07 -19.47
C LYS A 2 -10.29 17.86 -18.54
N PHE A 3 -9.18 17.41 -17.95
CA PHE A 3 -9.16 16.29 -16.99
C PHE A 3 -10.16 16.51 -15.83
N GLU A 4 -10.51 17.76 -15.57
CA GLU A 4 -11.44 18.21 -14.54
C GLU A 4 -12.91 17.87 -14.83
N ASP A 5 -13.28 17.64 -16.10
CA ASP A 5 -14.66 17.36 -16.53
C ASP A 5 -15.02 15.86 -16.49
N LEU A 6 -14.06 14.99 -16.17
CA LEU A 6 -14.31 13.57 -16.03
C LEU A 6 -15.24 13.33 -14.83
N LYS A 7 -16.37 12.67 -15.05
CA LYS A 7 -17.33 12.29 -13.99
C LYS A 7 -16.67 11.60 -12.81
N ILE A 8 -15.59 10.83 -13.05
CA ILE A 8 -14.79 10.18 -12.01
C ILE A 8 -14.10 11.22 -11.11
N VAL A 9 -13.52 12.27 -11.70
CA VAL A 9 -12.80 13.34 -10.96
C VAL A 9 -13.78 14.19 -10.16
N GLN A 10 -14.97 14.44 -10.69
CA GLN A 10 -16.05 15.12 -9.96
C GLN A 10 -16.53 14.28 -8.77
N LYS A 11 -16.82 12.99 -9.00
CA LYS A 11 -17.17 12.06 -7.93
C LYS A 11 -16.05 11.93 -6.89
N TRP A 12 -14.80 11.98 -7.33
CA TRP A 12 -13.63 11.96 -6.45
C TRP A 12 -13.54 13.22 -5.58
N ARG A 13 -13.83 14.42 -6.13
CA ARG A 13 -13.91 15.67 -5.35
C ARG A 13 -15.08 15.65 -4.36
N GLU A 14 -16.22 15.12 -4.77
CA GLU A 14 -17.40 14.96 -3.93
C GLU A 14 -17.12 13.99 -2.78
N TYR A 15 -16.44 12.87 -3.05
CA TYR A 15 -15.92 11.99 -2.01
C TYR A 15 -14.80 12.60 -1.19
N ALA A 16 -13.99 13.50 -1.77
CA ALA A 16 -12.83 14.12 -1.13
C ALA A 16 -13.16 15.27 -0.16
N GLY A 17 -14.34 15.88 -0.31
CA GLY A 17 -14.77 17.01 0.51
C GLY A 17 -13.88 18.26 0.32
N PRO A 18 -14.22 19.39 0.97
CA PRO A 18 -13.42 20.60 0.93
C PRO A 18 -12.05 20.35 1.57
N LYS A 19 -10.98 20.67 0.84
CA LYS A 19 -9.61 20.61 1.38
C LYS A 19 -9.43 21.72 2.42
N ASP A 20 -9.11 21.33 3.65
CA ASP A 20 -8.83 22.29 4.72
C ASP A 20 -7.39 22.83 4.57
N GLU A 21 -7.23 24.05 4.07
CA GLU A 21 -5.93 24.66 3.71
C GLU A 21 -4.99 24.85 4.93
N ARG A 22 -5.55 24.93 6.14
CA ARG A 22 -4.80 25.01 7.40
C ARG A 22 -3.94 23.77 7.68
N LEU A 23 -4.42 22.58 7.30
CA LEU A 23 -3.70 21.30 7.43
C LEU A 23 -2.65 21.10 6.31
N GLU A 24 -2.79 21.80 5.18
CA GLU A 24 -1.76 21.81 4.13
C GLU A 24 -0.60 22.75 4.48
N ALA A 25 -0.84 23.82 5.24
CA ALA A 25 0.17 24.80 5.66
C ALA A 25 1.11 24.26 6.74
N GLU A 26 0.65 23.36 7.60
CA GLU A 26 1.47 22.70 8.64
C GLU A 26 2.21 21.45 8.11
N ASN A 27 1.84 20.97 6.92
CA ASN A 27 2.38 19.78 6.29
C ASN A 27 3.66 20.09 5.52
N ALA A 28 4.81 19.67 6.04
CA ALA A 28 6.06 19.70 5.28
C ALA A 28 6.02 18.68 4.13
N LYS A 29 5.42 19.08 2.99
CA LYS A 29 5.20 18.27 1.77
C LYS A 29 6.45 17.54 1.29
N ILE A 30 7.63 18.12 1.52
CA ILE A 30 8.93 17.53 1.16
C ILE A 30 9.22 16.24 1.96
N TYR A 31 8.98 16.23 3.28
CA TYR A 31 9.17 15.02 4.08
C TYR A 31 8.13 13.94 3.75
N LYS A 32 6.94 14.34 3.30
CA LYS A 32 5.89 13.43 2.81
C LYS A 32 6.30 12.68 1.58
N ILE A 33 6.62 13.44 0.55
CA ILE A 33 6.97 12.89 -0.75
C ILE A 33 8.28 12.10 -0.62
N GLY A 34 9.28 12.63 0.10
CA GLY A 34 10.53 11.95 0.36
C GLY A 34 10.35 10.63 1.09
N PHE A 35 9.53 10.60 2.16
CA PHE A 35 9.25 9.35 2.86
C PHE A 35 8.52 8.32 1.99
N TYR A 36 7.52 8.74 1.21
CA TYR A 36 6.79 7.84 0.32
C TYR A 36 7.68 7.28 -0.78
N LEU A 37 8.47 8.12 -1.43
CA LEU A 37 9.40 7.69 -2.47
C LEU A 37 10.45 6.72 -1.92
N LEU A 38 11.04 7.04 -0.77
CA LEU A 38 12.03 6.17 -0.13
C LEU A 38 11.40 4.84 0.30
N SER A 39 10.27 4.88 1.01
CA SER A 39 9.56 3.69 1.46
C SER A 39 9.16 2.80 0.29
N TRP A 40 8.60 3.39 -0.76
CA TRP A 40 8.22 2.67 -1.97
C TRP A 40 9.44 2.06 -2.66
N GLY A 41 10.50 2.84 -2.87
CA GLY A 41 11.74 2.37 -3.50
C GLY A 41 12.38 1.22 -2.73
N MET A 42 12.46 1.32 -1.41
CA MET A 42 13.01 0.26 -0.56
C MET A 42 12.17 -1.02 -0.61
N LEU A 43 10.84 -0.90 -0.58
CA LEU A 43 9.95 -2.07 -0.75
C LEU A 43 10.11 -2.71 -2.13
N MET A 44 10.26 -1.91 -3.19
CA MET A 44 10.49 -2.43 -4.54
C MET A 44 11.80 -3.21 -4.65
N ILE A 45 12.89 -2.69 -4.06
CA ILE A 45 14.19 -3.39 -4.04
C ILE A 45 14.08 -4.72 -3.29
N LEU A 46 13.54 -4.67 -2.07
CA LEU A 46 13.29 -5.83 -1.23
C LEU A 46 12.47 -6.90 -1.95
N PHE A 47 11.37 -6.49 -2.57
CA PHE A 47 10.46 -7.40 -3.25
C PHE A 47 11.10 -7.98 -4.52
N TYR A 48 11.86 -7.18 -5.28
CA TYR A 48 12.56 -7.65 -6.46
C TYR A 48 13.60 -8.72 -6.12
N GLU A 49 14.38 -8.56 -5.06
CA GLU A 49 15.36 -9.57 -4.63
C GLU A 49 14.70 -10.91 -4.27
N ILE A 50 13.56 -10.85 -3.57
CA ILE A 50 12.77 -12.05 -3.26
C ILE A 50 12.28 -12.72 -4.54
N LEU A 51 11.79 -11.94 -5.51
CA LEU A 51 11.32 -12.46 -6.80
C LEU A 51 12.45 -13.11 -7.60
N VAL A 52 13.61 -12.46 -7.73
CA VAL A 52 14.77 -13.00 -8.44
C VAL A 52 15.22 -14.33 -7.84
N ARG A 53 15.31 -14.43 -6.51
CA ARG A 53 15.67 -15.68 -5.83
C ARG A 53 14.64 -16.77 -6.05
N GLN A 54 13.36 -16.42 -6.02
CA GLN A 54 12.29 -17.38 -6.27
C GLN A 54 12.30 -17.86 -7.73
N VAL A 55 12.54 -16.97 -8.70
CA VAL A 55 12.65 -17.33 -10.13
C VAL A 55 13.89 -18.20 -10.37
N ALA A 56 15.03 -17.86 -9.76
CA ALA A 56 16.25 -18.68 -9.83
C ALA A 56 16.01 -20.08 -9.24
N TRP A 57 15.26 -20.17 -8.13
CA TRP A 57 14.90 -21.44 -7.53
C TRP A 57 13.99 -22.29 -8.43
N VAL A 58 12.98 -21.69 -9.08
CA VAL A 58 12.10 -22.39 -10.03
C VAL A 58 12.88 -23.02 -11.18
N HIS A 59 13.97 -22.39 -11.60
CA HIS A 59 14.85 -22.89 -12.66
C HIS A 59 16.01 -23.72 -12.14
N SER A 60 16.17 -23.86 -10.83
CA SER A 60 17.18 -24.72 -10.23
C SER A 60 16.59 -26.11 -10.00
N ASP A 61 17.34 -27.17 -10.31
CA ASP A 61 16.98 -28.55 -9.92
C ASP A 61 17.09 -28.79 -8.39
N ALA A 62 17.17 -27.72 -7.59
CA ALA A 62 17.34 -27.80 -6.14
C ALA A 62 16.01 -28.14 -5.46
N SER A 63 16.01 -29.22 -4.67
CA SER A 63 14.88 -29.59 -3.80
C SER A 63 14.77 -28.73 -2.55
N GLU A 64 15.81 -27.95 -2.23
CA GLU A 64 15.86 -27.09 -1.06
C GLU A 64 15.14 -25.76 -1.32
N ILE A 65 14.28 -25.36 -0.38
CA ILE A 65 13.59 -24.07 -0.42
C ILE A 65 14.64 -22.95 -0.41
N PRO A 66 14.53 -21.94 -1.29
CA PRO A 66 15.54 -20.90 -1.38
C PRO A 66 15.58 -20.13 -0.05
N HIS A 67 16.79 -19.92 0.47
CA HIS A 67 16.97 -19.03 1.60
C HIS A 67 16.49 -17.63 1.22
N LEU A 68 15.58 -17.08 2.03
CA LEU A 68 15.00 -15.76 1.79
C LEU A 68 16.08 -14.67 1.75
N PHE A 69 17.15 -14.85 2.52
CA PHE A 69 18.32 -13.98 2.62
C PHE A 69 19.61 -14.77 2.37
N ALA A 70 20.58 -14.20 1.65
CA ALA A 70 21.85 -14.88 1.40
C ALA A 70 22.70 -14.96 2.68
N THR A 71 22.52 -14.01 3.59
CA THR A 71 23.20 -13.99 4.89
C THR A 71 22.26 -13.58 6.04
N PRO A 72 22.54 -14.00 7.29
CA PRO A 72 21.80 -13.50 8.45
C PRO A 72 21.99 -11.99 8.67
N PHE A 73 23.11 -11.42 8.21
CA PHE A 73 23.37 -9.98 8.28
C PHE A 73 22.45 -9.19 7.34
N GLU A 74 22.29 -9.65 6.10
CA GLU A 74 21.33 -9.11 5.14
C GLU A 74 19.90 -9.18 5.68
N ALA A 75 19.51 -10.33 6.27
CA ALA A 75 18.22 -10.48 6.93
C ALA A 75 18.00 -9.44 8.04
N ALA A 76 19.03 -9.19 8.87
CA ALA A 76 18.97 -8.20 9.94
C ALA A 76 18.82 -6.77 9.41
N MET A 77 19.52 -6.41 8.33
CA MET A 77 19.39 -5.10 7.69
C MET A 77 17.97 -4.87 7.15
N TYR A 78 17.40 -5.88 6.50
CA TYR A 78 16.04 -5.78 5.98
C TYR A 78 14.97 -5.78 7.07
N ALA A 79 15.15 -6.57 8.12
CA ALA A 79 14.27 -6.52 9.30
C ALA A 79 14.30 -5.13 9.94
N TRP A 80 15.48 -4.52 10.09
CA TRP A 80 15.61 -3.16 10.60
C TRP A 80 14.89 -2.13 9.73
N LEU A 81 15.04 -2.23 8.40
CA LEU A 81 14.36 -1.34 7.46
C LEU A 81 12.82 -1.45 7.58
N VAL A 82 12.29 -2.67 7.66
CA VAL A 82 10.85 -2.90 7.84
C VAL A 82 10.35 -2.30 9.17
N ILE A 83 11.11 -2.45 10.25
CA ILE A 83 10.79 -1.85 11.57
C ILE A 83 10.73 -0.33 11.47
N VAL A 84 11.76 0.30 10.88
CA VAL A 84 11.81 1.77 10.71
C VAL A 84 10.63 2.24 9.86
N MET A 85 10.32 1.56 8.77
CA MET A 85 9.18 1.88 7.91
C MET A 85 7.86 1.79 8.67
N PHE A 86 7.66 0.73 9.46
CA PHE A 86 6.46 0.55 10.27
C PHE A 86 6.30 1.67 11.31
N ILE A 87 7.38 2.00 12.03
CA ILE A 87 7.38 3.10 13.00
C ILE A 87 7.05 4.43 12.31
N CYS A 88 7.70 4.73 11.18
CA CYS A 88 7.42 5.96 10.44
C CYS A 88 5.98 6.02 9.91
N ALA A 89 5.41 4.89 9.47
CA ALA A 89 4.02 4.81 9.06
C ALA A 89 3.06 5.10 10.23
N VAL A 90 3.31 4.51 11.41
CA VAL A 90 2.54 4.76 12.64
C VAL A 90 2.65 6.23 13.07
N LEU A 91 3.84 6.82 13.03
CA LEU A 91 4.04 8.22 13.38
C LEU A 91 3.31 9.16 12.41
N GLN A 92 3.29 8.83 11.12
CA GLN A 92 2.54 9.59 10.12
C GLN A 92 1.03 9.46 10.31
N THR A 93 0.49 8.26 10.56
CA THR A 93 -0.95 8.11 10.82
C THR A 93 -1.38 8.88 12.08
N ARG A 94 -0.55 8.91 13.13
CA ARG A 94 -0.82 9.68 14.36
C ARG A 94 -0.81 11.20 14.16
N LYS A 95 0.01 11.73 13.25
CA LYS A 95 0.07 13.16 12.92
C LYS A 95 -1.05 13.64 11.97
N GLY A 96 -2.09 12.83 11.74
CA GLY A 96 -3.24 13.23 10.91
C GLY A 96 -2.97 13.18 9.40
N TYR A 97 -1.95 12.44 8.99
CA TYR A 97 -1.50 12.42 7.60
C TYR A 97 -2.38 11.63 6.65
N VAL A 98 -3.11 10.67 7.22
CA VAL A 98 -4.27 10.01 6.62
C VAL A 98 -5.46 10.77 7.17
N ASP A 99 -6.17 11.45 6.28
CA ASP A 99 -7.41 12.18 6.58
C ASP A 99 -8.49 11.19 7.04
N THR A 100 -8.38 10.81 8.30
CA THR A 100 -9.32 9.93 9.02
C THR A 100 -10.54 10.71 9.49
N ASN A 101 -10.48 12.04 9.45
CA ASN A 101 -11.59 12.92 9.80
C ASN A 101 -12.77 12.70 8.84
N ARG A 102 -12.45 12.45 7.56
CA ARG A 102 -13.45 12.14 6.52
C ARG A 102 -14.21 10.84 6.74
N PHE A 103 -13.55 9.79 7.23
CA PHE A 103 -14.22 8.53 7.58
C PHE A 103 -15.15 8.68 8.80
N GLY A 104 -14.85 9.64 9.69
CA GLY A 104 -15.71 9.98 10.82
C GLY A 104 -17.05 10.59 10.38
N GLN A 105 -17.05 11.38 9.30
CA GLN A 105 -18.22 12.16 8.83
C GLN A 105 -19.22 11.35 7.98
N THR A 106 -18.79 10.29 7.30
CA THR A 106 -19.68 9.44 6.50
C THR A 106 -20.51 8.51 7.39
N GLU A 107 -21.83 8.50 7.26
CA GLU A 107 -22.73 7.61 8.02
C GLU A 107 -22.63 6.14 7.57
N HIS A 108 -22.41 5.90 6.28
CA HIS A 108 -22.32 4.57 5.69
C HIS A 108 -20.87 4.26 5.25
N LEU A 109 -20.52 2.97 5.26
CA LEU A 109 -19.24 2.49 4.74
C LEU A 109 -19.20 2.77 3.21
N PRO A 110 -18.21 3.54 2.70
CA PRO A 110 -18.13 3.87 1.27
C PRO A 110 -17.53 2.70 0.47
N VAL A 111 -18.22 1.56 0.45
CA VAL A 111 -17.75 0.30 -0.15
C VAL A 111 -17.32 0.48 -1.60
N GLY A 112 -18.07 1.27 -2.40
CA GLY A 112 -17.72 1.53 -3.79
C GLY A 112 -16.38 2.26 -3.96
N TYR A 113 -16.06 3.20 -3.06
CA TYR A 113 -14.75 3.87 -3.04
C TYR A 113 -13.64 2.90 -2.62
N PHE A 114 -13.88 2.06 -1.60
CA PHE A 114 -12.90 1.07 -1.15
C PHE A 114 -12.60 0.06 -2.24
N LEU A 115 -13.62 -0.50 -2.88
CA LEU A 115 -13.47 -1.41 -4.01
C LEU A 115 -12.70 -0.76 -5.16
N LEU A 116 -12.98 0.50 -5.50
CA LEU A 116 -12.24 1.22 -6.53
C LEU A 116 -10.75 1.32 -6.18
N VAL A 117 -10.42 1.76 -4.97
CA VAL A 117 -9.02 1.87 -4.53
C VAL A 117 -8.33 0.51 -4.52
N CYS A 118 -9.01 -0.53 -4.04
CA CYS A 118 -8.47 -1.89 -3.99
C CYS A 118 -8.31 -2.48 -5.39
N CYS A 119 -9.24 -2.23 -6.32
CA CYS A 119 -9.12 -2.65 -7.71
C CYS A 119 -7.93 -1.99 -8.39
N ILE A 120 -7.75 -0.67 -8.21
CA ILE A 120 -6.60 0.05 -8.77
C ILE A 120 -5.31 -0.50 -8.17
N SER A 121 -5.23 -0.65 -6.84
CA SER A 121 -4.02 -1.16 -6.19
C SER A 121 -3.72 -2.60 -6.61
N GLY A 122 -4.73 -3.47 -6.65
CA GLY A 122 -4.61 -4.87 -7.07
C GLY A 122 -4.15 -5.00 -8.53
N VAL A 123 -4.83 -4.33 -9.48
CA VAL A 123 -4.47 -4.38 -10.90
C VAL A 123 -3.08 -3.80 -11.15
N THR A 124 -2.77 -2.65 -10.54
CA THR A 124 -1.45 -2.03 -10.69
C THR A 124 -0.36 -2.95 -10.15
N SER A 125 -0.59 -3.54 -8.97
CA SER A 125 0.37 -4.47 -8.37
C SER A 125 0.54 -5.75 -9.19
N THR A 126 -0.54 -6.31 -9.76
CA THR A 126 -0.47 -7.45 -10.67
C THR A 126 0.47 -7.16 -11.83
N LEU A 127 0.28 -6.03 -12.52
CA LEU A 127 1.07 -5.66 -13.68
C LEU A 127 2.53 -5.40 -13.31
N VAL A 128 2.77 -4.67 -12.22
CA VAL A 128 4.12 -4.36 -11.74
C VAL A 128 4.86 -5.63 -11.33
N ILE A 129 4.22 -6.53 -10.58
CA ILE A 129 4.84 -7.79 -10.13
C ILE A 129 5.09 -8.73 -11.31
N ALA A 130 4.11 -8.89 -12.21
CA ALA A 130 4.30 -9.70 -13.41
C ALA A 130 5.46 -9.18 -14.27
N ALA A 131 5.54 -7.86 -14.48
CA ALA A 131 6.64 -7.24 -15.23
C ALA A 131 8.00 -7.46 -14.55
N MET A 132 8.10 -7.23 -13.24
CA MET A 132 9.33 -7.48 -12.48
C MET A 132 9.78 -8.93 -12.58
N ARG A 133 8.85 -9.88 -12.51
CA ARG A 133 9.17 -11.30 -12.65
C ARG A 133 9.66 -11.66 -14.05
N CYS A 134 9.00 -11.17 -15.09
CA CYS A 134 9.48 -11.38 -16.47
C CYS A 134 10.89 -10.79 -16.66
N ILE A 135 11.17 -9.61 -16.10
CA ILE A 135 12.50 -9.00 -16.15
C ILE A 135 13.53 -9.88 -15.40
N ALA A 136 13.19 -10.34 -14.20
CA ALA A 136 14.05 -11.23 -13.41
C ALA A 136 14.34 -12.54 -14.14
N GLU A 137 13.34 -13.10 -14.82
CA GLU A 137 13.47 -14.37 -15.53
C GLU A 137 14.31 -14.25 -16.79
N VAL A 138 14.11 -13.19 -17.59
CA VAL A 138 14.96 -12.89 -18.76
C VAL A 138 16.43 -12.65 -18.37
N GLN A 139 16.72 -12.29 -17.11
CA GLN A 139 18.09 -12.17 -16.60
C GLN A 139 18.74 -13.53 -16.28
N ILE A 140 17.94 -14.57 -16.08
CA ILE A 140 18.40 -15.89 -15.62
C ILE A 140 18.37 -16.91 -16.76
N VAL A 141 17.33 -16.90 -17.59
CA VAL A 141 17.11 -17.88 -18.67
C VAL A 141 17.00 -17.22 -20.04
N PRO A 142 17.27 -17.97 -21.13
CA PRO A 142 17.01 -17.51 -22.49
C PRO A 142 15.55 -17.09 -22.70
N PHE A 143 15.31 -16.16 -23.62
CA PHE A 143 13.97 -15.60 -23.86
C PHE A 143 12.91 -16.66 -24.26
N GLU A 144 13.36 -17.75 -24.88
CA GLU A 144 12.50 -18.86 -25.32
C GLU A 144 11.96 -19.69 -24.14
N ASP A 145 12.69 -19.70 -23.02
CA ASP A 145 12.39 -20.51 -21.84
C ASP A 145 11.61 -19.72 -20.76
N VAL A 146 11.25 -18.46 -21.04
CA VAL A 146 10.54 -17.60 -20.09
C VAL A 146 9.09 -18.08 -19.91
N PHE A 147 8.71 -18.34 -18.66
CA PHE A 147 7.36 -18.73 -18.27
C PHE A 147 6.40 -17.53 -18.18
N TRP A 148 6.09 -16.91 -19.32
CA TRP A 148 5.19 -15.74 -19.43
C TRP A 148 3.86 -15.91 -18.69
N ALA A 149 3.20 -17.05 -18.89
CA ALA A 149 1.91 -17.34 -18.29
C ALA A 149 2.01 -17.53 -16.76
N ALA A 150 3.07 -18.19 -16.29
CA ALA A 150 3.30 -18.39 -14.86
C ALA A 150 3.60 -17.05 -14.16
N ASN A 151 4.40 -16.18 -14.79
CA ASN A 151 4.69 -14.85 -14.26
C ASN A 151 3.45 -13.97 -14.14
N LEU A 152 2.57 -14.01 -15.13
CA LEU A 152 1.29 -13.31 -15.06
C LEU A 152 0.39 -13.91 -13.97
N ALA A 153 0.35 -15.24 -13.85
CA ALA A 153 -0.46 -15.92 -12.83
C ALA A 153 0.03 -15.60 -11.40
N THR A 154 1.34 -15.62 -11.16
CA THR A 154 1.91 -15.22 -9.87
C THR A 154 1.66 -13.74 -9.59
N GLY A 155 1.82 -12.87 -10.58
CA GLY A 155 1.45 -11.45 -10.48
C GLY A 155 -0.02 -11.28 -10.07
N ALA A 156 -0.93 -12.01 -10.71
CA ALA A 156 -2.35 -11.97 -10.40
C ALA A 156 -2.66 -12.46 -8.98
N ALA A 157 -2.02 -13.55 -8.54
CA ALA A 157 -2.17 -14.05 -7.18
C ALA A 157 -1.72 -13.01 -6.14
N CYS A 158 -0.54 -12.39 -6.33
CA CYS A 158 -0.07 -11.32 -5.46
C CYS A 158 -0.99 -10.08 -5.50
N GLY A 159 -1.50 -9.70 -6.67
CA GLY A 159 -2.44 -8.60 -6.82
C GLY A 159 -3.75 -8.83 -6.09
N VAL A 160 -4.28 -10.06 -6.08
CA VAL A 160 -5.45 -10.44 -5.28
C VAL A 160 -5.15 -10.34 -3.79
N THR A 161 -3.97 -10.79 -3.34
CA THR A 161 -3.55 -10.62 -1.93
C THR A 161 -3.49 -9.14 -1.54
N ILE A 162 -2.92 -8.30 -2.40
CA ILE A 162 -2.82 -6.84 -2.15
C ILE A 162 -4.20 -6.20 -2.17
N PHE A 163 -5.11 -6.63 -3.05
CA PHE A 163 -6.50 -6.19 -3.06
C PHE A 163 -7.16 -6.45 -1.70
N ILE A 164 -7.07 -7.69 -1.19
CA ILE A 164 -7.67 -8.09 0.09
C ILE A 164 -7.04 -7.31 1.25
N ALA A 165 -5.71 -7.19 1.27
CA ALA A 165 -4.98 -6.47 2.31
C ALA A 165 -5.32 -4.98 2.32
N THR A 166 -5.41 -4.35 1.14
CA THR A 166 -5.81 -2.94 1.02
C THR A 166 -7.24 -2.74 1.53
N PHE A 167 -8.17 -3.64 1.17
CA PHE A 167 -9.56 -3.55 1.61
C PHE A 167 -9.67 -3.68 3.13
N ALA A 168 -8.96 -4.66 3.71
CA ALA A 168 -8.90 -4.84 5.17
C ALA A 168 -8.31 -3.62 5.88
N ALA A 169 -7.24 -3.03 5.34
CA ALA A 169 -6.61 -1.83 5.90
C ALA A 169 -7.53 -0.60 5.85
N LEU A 170 -8.28 -0.42 4.75
CA LEU A 170 -9.27 0.65 4.62
C LEU A 170 -10.43 0.47 5.61
N CYS A 171 -10.96 -0.75 5.73
CA CYS A 171 -11.99 -1.08 6.73
C CYS A 171 -11.49 -0.83 8.16
N ALA A 172 -10.29 -1.30 8.51
CA ALA A 172 -9.70 -1.07 9.83
C ALA A 172 -9.51 0.43 10.13
N SER A 173 -9.07 1.20 9.14
CA SER A 173 -8.91 2.65 9.25
C SER A 173 -10.27 3.34 9.48
N PHE A 174 -11.31 2.91 8.76
CA PHE A 174 -12.68 3.43 8.91
C PHE A 174 -13.25 3.16 10.32
N PHE A 175 -13.19 1.93 10.79
CA PHE A 175 -13.71 1.58 12.11
C PHE A 175 -12.92 2.24 13.25
N THR A 176 -11.60 2.37 13.08
CA THR A 176 -10.76 3.07 14.06
C THR A 176 -11.13 4.56 14.12
N ALA A 177 -11.39 5.21 12.99
CA ALA A 177 -11.85 6.60 12.94
C ALA A 177 -13.22 6.77 13.63
N LYS A 178 -14.19 5.88 13.36
CA LYS A 178 -15.51 5.90 14.02
C LYS A 178 -15.40 5.72 15.53
N ARG A 179 -14.59 4.75 16.00
CA ARG A 179 -14.35 4.53 17.43
C ARG A 179 -13.69 5.73 18.10
N ARG A 180 -12.77 6.41 17.41
CA ARG A 180 -12.12 7.63 17.93
C ARG A 180 -13.10 8.79 18.03
N ARG A 181 -13.99 8.97 17.06
CA ARG A 181 -15.04 9.99 17.09
C ARG A 181 -16.02 9.76 18.23
N ALA A 182 -16.53 8.53 18.39
CA ALA A 182 -17.45 8.19 19.48
C ALA A 182 -16.85 8.44 20.87
N LYS A 183 -15.54 8.21 21.05
CA LYS A 183 -14.84 8.55 22.30
C LYS A 183 -14.78 10.06 22.55
N LEU A 184 -14.51 10.85 21.50
CA LEU A 184 -14.45 12.31 21.61
C LEU A 184 -15.83 12.92 21.90
N GLU A 185 -16.88 12.41 21.27
CA GLU A 185 -18.26 12.83 21.56
C GLU A 185 -18.66 12.49 23.01
N ALA A 186 -18.29 11.31 23.52
CA ALA A 186 -18.53 10.94 24.91
C ALA A 186 -17.74 11.78 25.93
N GLU A 187 -16.50 12.16 25.61
CA GLU A 187 -15.69 13.06 26.44
C GLU A 187 -16.30 14.48 26.49
N LEU A 188 -16.80 14.99 25.36
CA LEU A 188 -17.46 16.30 25.29
C LEU A 188 -18.78 16.32 26.09
N ASP A 189 -19.65 15.34 25.89
CA ASP A 189 -20.92 15.23 26.65
C ASP A 189 -20.64 15.15 28.17
N SER A 190 -19.60 14.42 28.59
CA SER A 190 -19.23 14.34 30.01
C SER A 190 -18.67 15.64 30.60
N SER A 191 -18.17 16.54 29.75
CA SER A 191 -17.60 17.83 30.18
C SER A 191 -18.63 18.95 30.24
N ASP A 192 -19.72 18.85 29.48
CA ASP A 192 -20.84 19.81 29.51
C ASP A 192 -21.78 19.57 30.72
N ASP A 193 -21.69 18.40 31.36
CA ASP A 193 -22.47 18.02 32.57
C ASP A 193 -21.84 18.50 33.91
N ILE A 194 -20.76 19.30 33.88
CA ILE A 194 -20.06 19.88 35.05
C ILE A 194 -20.23 21.40 35.09
#